data_AF-A0A917W2D6-F1
#
_entry.id   AF-A0A917W2D6-F1
#
_cell.length_a   1.000
_cell.length_b   1.000
_cell.length_c   1.000
_cell.angle_alpha   90.00
_cell.angle_beta   90.00
_cell.angle_gamma   90.00
#
_symmetry.space_group_name_H-M   'P 1'
#
loop_
_entity.id
_entity.type
_entity.pdbx_description
1 polymer ?
#
loop_
_entity_poly.entity_id
_entity_poly.type
_entity_poly.pdbx_seq_one_letter_code
_entity_poly.pdbx_strand_id
1 'polypeptide(L)'
;MANDARIVIDLDVPGPVINRHLYGHFSEHLGRCIYGGFYVGEDSPIPNEGGIRLDVVEALRKINIPNLRWPGGCFADEYHWTDGIGPKDQRPTMVNTHWGNVEENNHFGTHEFMALCELLGADPYVNGNVGSGTVKEMSDWVEYLTRDGDSPMVRQRKANGRDEPWRVPFWGIGNEAWGCGGNMRAQAYADLARQYATFCRDHGDNELYRIAAGAADGDLEWTETLMKAISCLGCSRTPKKIFQGLSIHYYTVAGPWDHKGSATEFDLEDYYLTLGKAQFVDRIISGHSAIMDAYDPDRTVGLVLDEWGTWWDVEPGTNPGFLFQQNTLRDALVAGTHFDIFHKHAERLMMANIAQTVNVLQAMILTDDSADGRGALVLTPTYHVFEMNKGHQGAQRLPVHIVTGPDPHPAGGYQVALLSASASTTGDSALVSLTNVEANEPTTVVLDLRGRDLAGQTARVLAADVLQAHNTPADPDRVSPRELTDVQPHPRGLQVTLPPHSFATLELLLD
;
A
#
# COMPACT_ATOMS: atom_id res chain seq x y z
N MET A 1 25.97 -30.61 10.43
CA MET A 1 24.96 -30.45 9.37
C MET A 1 24.28 -29.14 9.65
N ALA A 2 24.15 -28.25 8.67
CA ALA A 2 23.22 -27.13 8.83
C ALA A 2 21.83 -27.77 9.03
N ASN A 3 21.08 -27.32 10.03
CA ASN A 3 19.71 -27.80 10.20
C ASN A 3 18.84 -27.00 9.23
N ASP A 4 18.36 -27.66 8.18
CA ASP A 4 17.47 -27.03 7.21
C ASP A 4 16.27 -26.38 7.91
N ALA A 5 15.87 -25.21 7.41
CA ALA A 5 14.62 -24.59 7.85
C ALA A 5 13.45 -25.51 7.47
N ARG A 6 12.38 -25.52 8.27
CA ARG A 6 11.19 -26.32 8.00
C ARG A 6 9.95 -25.47 8.21
N ILE A 7 9.16 -25.35 7.16
CA ILE A 7 7.88 -24.65 7.16
C ILE A 7 6.79 -25.68 6.91
N VAL A 8 5.81 -25.75 7.82
CA VAL A 8 4.59 -26.56 7.63
C VAL A 8 3.52 -25.70 7.00
N ILE A 9 2.85 -26.22 5.98
CA ILE A 9 1.71 -25.60 5.31
C ILE A 9 0.59 -26.63 5.19
N ASP A 10 -0.54 -26.35 5.86
CA ASP A 10 -1.72 -27.22 5.85
C ASP A 10 -2.67 -26.76 4.72
N LEU A 11 -2.58 -27.39 3.54
CA LEU A 11 -3.21 -26.96 2.28
C LEU A 11 -4.73 -27.17 2.25
N ASP A 12 -5.27 -27.98 3.15
CA ASP A 12 -6.70 -28.34 3.27
C ASP A 12 -7.44 -27.56 4.36
N VAL A 13 -6.78 -26.61 5.04
CA VAL A 13 -7.35 -25.79 6.11
C VAL A 13 -7.43 -24.31 5.67
N PRO A 14 -8.28 -23.95 4.69
CA PRO A 14 -8.40 -22.58 4.22
C PRO A 14 -8.92 -21.67 5.33
N GLY A 15 -8.17 -20.61 5.59
CA GLY A 15 -8.47 -19.59 6.58
C GLY A 15 -9.16 -18.35 5.97
N PRO A 16 -8.90 -17.17 6.56
CA PRO A 16 -9.46 -15.90 6.11
C PRO A 16 -9.08 -15.56 4.67
N VAL A 17 -9.92 -14.81 3.97
CA VAL A 17 -9.58 -14.26 2.65
C VAL A 17 -8.54 -13.15 2.81
N ILE A 18 -7.42 -13.26 2.11
CA ILE A 18 -6.46 -12.17 1.95
C ILE A 18 -7.13 -11.11 1.08
N ASN A 19 -7.58 -10.02 1.68
CA ASN A 19 -8.28 -8.99 0.94
C ASN A 19 -7.36 -8.40 -0.14
N ARG A 20 -7.81 -8.33 -1.40
CA ARG A 20 -7.03 -7.72 -2.50
C ARG A 20 -6.54 -6.32 -2.14
N HIS A 21 -7.31 -5.56 -1.36
CA HIS A 21 -6.97 -4.20 -0.96
C HIS A 21 -5.75 -4.09 -0.03
N LEU A 22 -5.16 -5.19 0.44
CA LEU A 22 -3.83 -5.20 1.07
C LEU A 22 -2.69 -4.85 0.10
N TYR A 23 -2.95 -4.95 -1.21
CA TYR A 23 -2.05 -4.51 -2.29
C TYR A 23 -2.44 -3.13 -2.81
N GLY A 24 -3.04 -2.28 -1.97
CA GLY A 24 -3.43 -0.93 -2.34
C GLY A 24 -2.25 -0.03 -2.63
N HIS A 25 -2.54 1.06 -3.33
CA HIS A 25 -1.56 2.05 -3.74
C HIS A 25 -1.99 3.45 -3.29
N PHE A 26 -1.03 4.35 -3.14
CA PHE A 26 -1.26 5.72 -2.69
C PHE A 26 -0.55 6.70 -3.64
N SER A 27 -1.26 7.72 -4.12
CA SER A 27 -0.75 8.80 -4.97
C SER A 27 -1.20 10.16 -4.44
N GLU A 28 -0.28 10.90 -3.82
CA GLU A 28 -0.50 12.28 -3.39
C GLU A 28 -0.13 13.26 -4.50
N HIS A 29 -0.71 14.46 -4.46
CA HIS A 29 -0.13 15.63 -5.11
C HIS A 29 1.20 15.99 -4.43
N LEU A 30 2.25 15.25 -4.76
CA LEU A 30 3.59 15.33 -4.18
C LEU A 30 4.62 15.13 -5.29
N GLY A 31 5.52 16.10 -5.44
CA GLY A 31 6.67 16.02 -6.35
C GLY A 31 6.28 15.62 -7.78
N ARG A 32 6.75 14.44 -8.21
CA ARG A 32 6.44 13.85 -9.53
C ARG A 32 5.51 12.62 -9.47
N CYS A 33 4.73 12.44 -8.40
CA CYS A 33 3.77 11.33 -8.34
C CYS A 33 2.63 11.54 -9.34
N ILE A 34 1.92 12.66 -9.24
CA ILE A 34 0.87 13.03 -10.21
C ILE A 34 1.49 13.55 -11.50
N TYR A 35 2.18 14.70 -11.47
CA TYR A 35 2.72 15.31 -12.68
C TYR A 35 4.00 14.62 -13.16
N GLY A 36 4.02 14.20 -14.43
CA GLY A 36 5.07 13.36 -15.03
C GLY A 36 4.91 11.87 -14.68
N GLY A 37 4.54 11.54 -13.44
CA GLY A 37 4.33 10.17 -12.96
C GLY A 37 3.04 9.51 -13.47
N PHE A 38 1.90 10.19 -13.36
CA PHE A 38 0.62 9.73 -13.93
C PHE A 38 0.14 10.63 -15.07
N TYR A 39 0.14 11.95 -14.84
CA TYR A 39 -0.42 12.94 -15.73
C TYR A 39 0.68 13.74 -16.43
N VAL A 40 0.71 13.64 -17.75
CA VAL A 40 1.66 14.33 -18.65
C VAL A 40 0.99 15.44 -19.47
N GLY A 41 -0.34 15.52 -19.45
CA GLY A 41 -1.14 16.44 -20.27
C GLY A 41 -1.47 15.89 -21.65
N GLU A 42 -2.62 16.30 -22.20
CA GLU A 42 -3.19 15.74 -23.44
C GLU A 42 -2.30 15.95 -24.67
N ASP A 43 -1.63 17.11 -24.77
CA ASP A 43 -0.71 17.46 -25.86
C ASP A 43 0.71 16.83 -25.71
N SER A 44 0.93 15.98 -24.69
CA SER A 44 2.24 15.36 -24.46
C SER A 44 2.62 14.37 -25.57
N PRO A 45 3.89 14.32 -26.01
CA PRO A 45 4.37 13.29 -26.94
C PRO A 45 4.44 11.89 -26.31
N ILE A 46 4.38 11.78 -24.97
CA ILE A 46 4.29 10.49 -24.28
C ILE A 46 2.88 9.90 -24.54
N PRO A 47 2.77 8.63 -24.99
CA PRO A 47 1.47 7.99 -25.25
C PRO A 47 0.55 8.06 -24.03
N ASN A 48 -0.58 8.75 -24.20
CA ASN A 48 -1.50 9.07 -23.12
C ASN A 48 -2.97 8.98 -23.56
N GLU A 49 -3.87 8.83 -22.58
CA GLU A 49 -5.32 8.96 -22.76
C GLU A 49 -5.83 10.02 -21.77
N GLY A 50 -6.44 11.10 -22.27
CA GLY A 50 -6.88 12.22 -21.43
C GLY A 50 -5.75 12.93 -20.68
N GLY A 51 -4.50 12.80 -21.14
CA GLY A 51 -3.30 13.28 -20.45
C GLY A 51 -2.68 12.30 -19.45
N ILE A 52 -3.26 11.11 -19.26
CA ILE A 52 -2.74 10.05 -18.37
C ILE A 52 -1.83 9.11 -19.18
N ARG A 53 -0.56 8.95 -18.79
CA ARG A 53 0.40 8.13 -19.54
C ARG A 53 0.09 6.63 -19.47
N LEU A 54 0.02 5.98 -20.63
CA LEU A 54 -0.48 4.61 -20.76
C LEU A 54 0.51 3.54 -20.32
N ASP A 55 1.82 3.82 -20.40
CA ASP A 55 2.88 2.90 -19.97
C ASP A 55 2.83 2.60 -18.46
N VAL A 56 2.55 3.61 -17.64
CA VAL A 56 2.31 3.48 -16.19
C VAL A 56 1.00 2.75 -15.90
N VAL A 57 -0.08 3.07 -16.63
CA VAL A 57 -1.37 2.35 -16.50
C VAL A 57 -1.19 0.86 -16.82
N GLU A 58 -0.52 0.54 -17.93
CA GLU A 58 -0.24 -0.83 -18.32
C GLU A 58 0.62 -1.55 -17.28
N ALA A 59 1.67 -0.92 -16.76
CA ALA A 59 2.51 -1.47 -15.70
C ALA A 59 1.70 -1.76 -14.42
N LEU A 60 0.83 -0.84 -13.98
CA LEU A 60 0.04 -1.05 -12.75
C LEU A 60 -1.09 -2.08 -12.93
N ARG A 61 -1.71 -2.16 -14.11
CA ARG A 61 -2.56 -3.31 -14.48
C ARG A 61 -1.78 -4.63 -14.45
N LYS A 62 -0.50 -4.56 -14.85
CA LYS A 62 0.58 -5.55 -14.66
C LYS A 62 0.64 -6.18 -13.25
N ILE A 63 0.21 -5.46 -12.20
CA ILE A 63 0.20 -5.93 -10.79
C ILE A 63 -1.21 -6.05 -10.16
N ASN A 64 -2.28 -6.00 -10.97
CA ASN A 64 -3.68 -6.06 -10.50
C ASN A 64 -3.99 -4.99 -9.42
N ILE A 65 -3.57 -3.74 -9.63
CA ILE A 65 -3.82 -2.62 -8.71
C ILE A 65 -5.29 -2.58 -8.22
N PRO A 66 -5.55 -2.84 -6.93
CA PRO A 66 -6.90 -3.11 -6.43
C PRO A 66 -7.63 -1.84 -6.02
N ASN A 67 -6.90 -0.83 -5.55
CA ASN A 67 -7.39 0.51 -5.21
C ASN A 67 -6.26 1.54 -5.23
N LEU A 68 -6.62 2.80 -5.40
CA LEU A 68 -5.69 3.94 -5.39
C LEU A 68 -6.24 5.04 -4.47
N ARG A 69 -5.42 5.48 -3.51
CA ARG A 69 -5.70 6.57 -2.55
C ARG A 69 -5.23 7.92 -3.09
N TRP A 70 -6.08 8.95 -3.06
CA TRP A 70 -5.85 10.30 -3.61
C TRP A 70 -6.84 11.30 -2.95
N PRO A 71 -6.62 12.63 -2.88
CA PRO A 71 -5.46 13.42 -3.33
C PRO A 71 -4.27 13.36 -2.37
N GLY A 72 -4.43 12.63 -1.27
CA GLY A 72 -3.32 12.08 -0.50
C GLY A 72 -2.88 12.84 0.72
N GLY A 73 -2.38 12.10 1.72
CA GLY A 73 -1.50 12.60 2.78
C GLY A 73 -1.88 13.98 3.33
N CYS A 74 -0.86 14.81 3.55
CA CYS A 74 -1.05 16.16 4.08
C CYS A 74 -1.75 17.08 3.08
N PHE A 75 -1.57 16.88 1.78
CA PHE A 75 -2.23 17.68 0.75
C PHE A 75 -3.76 17.60 0.83
N ALA A 76 -4.33 16.45 1.17
CA ALA A 76 -5.78 16.24 1.24
C ALA A 76 -6.50 17.11 2.27
N ASP A 77 -5.82 17.53 3.35
CA ASP A 77 -6.35 18.45 4.37
C ASP A 77 -6.04 19.93 4.09
N GLU A 78 -5.42 20.24 2.95
CA GLU A 78 -5.38 21.59 2.35
C GLU A 78 -6.20 21.68 1.04
N TYR A 79 -6.57 20.54 0.46
CA TYR A 79 -7.25 20.48 -0.83
C TYR A 79 -8.72 20.89 -0.77
N HIS A 80 -9.13 21.79 -1.66
CA HIS A 80 -10.52 22.15 -1.90
C HIS A 80 -10.97 21.59 -3.25
N TRP A 81 -11.78 20.53 -3.24
CA TRP A 81 -12.05 19.72 -4.44
C TRP A 81 -12.69 20.46 -5.62
N THR A 82 -13.36 21.59 -5.35
CA THR A 82 -13.94 22.46 -6.37
C THR A 82 -12.89 23.11 -7.26
N ASP A 83 -11.65 23.20 -6.79
CA ASP A 83 -10.52 23.79 -7.52
C ASP A 83 -10.02 22.83 -8.62
N GLY A 84 -10.20 21.52 -8.42
CA GLY A 84 -9.85 20.46 -9.37
C GLY A 84 -10.97 20.03 -10.31
N ILE A 85 -11.94 20.90 -10.62
CA ILE A 85 -13.03 20.61 -11.57
C ILE A 85 -13.31 21.78 -12.53
N GLY A 86 -13.99 21.49 -13.63
CA GLY A 86 -14.29 22.48 -14.67
C GLY A 86 -13.13 22.67 -15.66
N PRO A 87 -13.20 23.70 -16.52
CA PRO A 87 -12.21 23.98 -17.55
C PRO A 87 -10.81 24.15 -16.94
N LYS A 88 -9.83 23.37 -17.42
CA LYS A 88 -8.47 23.31 -16.84
C LYS A 88 -7.79 24.69 -16.82
N ASP A 89 -8.03 25.52 -17.84
CA ASP A 89 -7.53 26.90 -17.99
C ASP A 89 -8.12 27.91 -16.98
N GLN A 90 -9.15 27.52 -16.24
CA GLN A 90 -9.86 28.34 -15.24
C GLN A 90 -9.73 27.79 -13.82
N ARG A 91 -9.06 26.65 -13.63
CA ARG A 91 -8.78 26.09 -12.29
C ARG A 91 -7.78 27.00 -11.56
N PRO A 92 -8.00 27.30 -10.27
CA PRO A 92 -7.09 28.16 -9.53
C PRO A 92 -5.79 27.42 -9.21
N THR A 93 -4.69 28.16 -9.21
CA THR A 93 -3.38 27.67 -8.75
C THR A 93 -3.31 27.70 -7.22
N MET A 94 -2.80 26.62 -6.63
CA MET A 94 -2.50 26.48 -5.20
C MET A 94 -0.98 26.48 -4.98
N VAL A 95 -0.53 26.81 -3.77
CA VAL A 95 0.85 26.52 -3.34
C VAL A 95 0.83 25.24 -2.54
N ASN A 96 1.57 24.23 -2.95
CA ASN A 96 1.73 23.00 -2.19
C ASN A 96 2.70 23.25 -1.02
N THR A 97 2.14 23.64 0.12
CA THR A 97 2.90 24.20 1.25
C THR A 97 3.83 23.17 1.89
N HIS A 98 3.33 21.92 1.99
CA HIS A 98 4.04 20.76 2.54
C HIS A 98 5.18 20.31 1.61
N TRP A 99 4.91 20.21 0.30
CA TRP A 99 5.80 19.52 -0.63
C TRP A 99 6.58 20.46 -1.54
N GLY A 100 7.46 21.23 -0.90
CA GLY A 100 8.46 22.06 -1.57
C GLY A 100 8.00 23.48 -1.94
N ASN A 101 6.81 23.92 -1.53
CA ASN A 101 6.24 25.24 -1.85
C ASN A 101 6.17 25.53 -3.36
N VAL A 102 5.84 24.51 -4.14
CA VAL A 102 5.67 24.60 -5.59
C VAL A 102 4.23 24.92 -5.97
N GLU A 103 4.07 25.46 -7.18
CA GLU A 103 2.75 25.76 -7.75
C GLU A 103 2.04 24.48 -8.20
N GLU A 104 0.84 24.26 -7.66
CA GLU A 104 -0.11 23.24 -8.07
C GLU A 104 -1.14 23.90 -8.98
N ASN A 105 -1.31 23.40 -10.22
CA ASN A 105 -2.22 24.00 -11.20
C ASN A 105 -3.60 23.34 -11.26
N ASN A 106 -3.84 22.29 -10.46
CA ASN A 106 -5.08 21.53 -10.39
C ASN A 106 -5.54 20.92 -11.75
N HIS A 107 -4.66 20.83 -12.75
CA HIS A 107 -4.99 20.23 -14.05
C HIS A 107 -5.33 18.75 -13.96
N PHE A 108 -4.78 18.05 -12.95
CA PHE A 108 -5.27 16.75 -12.51
C PHE A 108 -6.15 16.95 -11.27
N GLY A 109 -7.43 16.66 -11.37
CA GLY A 109 -8.38 16.79 -10.28
C GLY A 109 -9.40 15.67 -10.28
N THR A 110 -10.64 15.94 -9.83
CA THR A 110 -11.63 14.89 -9.59
C THR A 110 -11.95 14.07 -10.85
N HIS A 111 -12.08 14.71 -12.02
CA HIS A 111 -12.40 13.97 -13.25
C HIS A 111 -11.21 13.13 -13.73
N GLU A 112 -10.00 13.69 -13.69
CA GLU A 112 -8.79 13.02 -14.15
C GLU A 112 -8.40 11.85 -13.23
N PHE A 113 -8.57 11.98 -11.91
CA PHE A 113 -8.37 10.88 -10.96
C PHE A 113 -9.37 9.72 -11.18
N MET A 114 -10.64 10.04 -11.41
CA MET A 114 -11.65 9.00 -11.63
C MET A 114 -11.46 8.31 -12.98
N ALA A 115 -11.02 9.03 -14.02
CA ALA A 115 -10.59 8.44 -15.29
C ALA A 115 -9.36 7.53 -15.13
N LEU A 116 -8.37 7.92 -14.31
CA LEU A 116 -7.23 7.07 -13.96
C LEU A 116 -7.69 5.76 -13.32
N CYS A 117 -8.61 5.81 -12.35
CA CYS A 117 -9.15 4.61 -11.71
C CYS A 117 -9.91 3.71 -12.72
N GLU A 118 -10.72 4.30 -13.62
CA GLU A 118 -11.39 3.56 -14.70
C GLU A 118 -10.39 2.89 -15.67
N LEU A 119 -9.28 3.57 -16.04
CA LEU A 119 -8.22 3.04 -16.90
C LEU A 119 -7.43 1.90 -16.23
N LEU A 120 -7.13 2.03 -14.94
CA LEU A 120 -6.46 1.00 -14.13
C LEU A 120 -7.37 -0.20 -13.85
N GLY A 121 -8.69 0.01 -13.78
CA GLY A 121 -9.64 -0.96 -13.22
C GLY A 121 -9.54 -1.07 -11.69
N ALA A 122 -9.08 0.00 -11.02
CA ALA A 122 -8.86 0.06 -9.58
C ALA A 122 -10.04 0.76 -8.88
N ASP A 123 -10.36 0.34 -7.65
CA ASP A 123 -11.35 1.05 -6.84
C ASP A 123 -10.80 2.40 -6.35
N PRO A 124 -11.50 3.52 -6.54
CA PRO A 124 -11.04 4.81 -6.03
C PRO A 124 -11.22 4.89 -4.50
N TYR A 125 -10.15 5.29 -3.81
CA TYR A 125 -10.17 5.76 -2.43
C TYR A 125 -9.94 7.28 -2.45
N VAL A 126 -11.00 8.04 -2.25
CA VAL A 126 -10.95 9.51 -2.11
C VAL A 126 -10.74 9.88 -0.63
N ASN A 127 -9.76 10.73 -0.34
CA ASN A 127 -9.50 11.24 1.01
C ASN A 127 -10.03 12.68 1.12
N GLY A 128 -11.09 12.90 1.91
CA GLY A 128 -11.73 14.21 2.04
C GLY A 128 -11.10 15.09 3.14
N ASN A 129 -11.02 16.39 2.88
CA ASN A 129 -10.50 17.41 3.80
C ASN A 129 -11.37 17.58 5.07
N VAL A 130 -10.74 17.47 6.25
CA VAL A 130 -11.32 17.78 7.57
C VAL A 130 -10.61 18.97 8.24
N GLY A 131 -9.29 19.08 8.06
CA GLY A 131 -8.42 20.03 8.76
C GLY A 131 -8.69 21.49 8.43
N SER A 132 -8.92 21.79 7.15
CA SER A 132 -9.22 23.16 6.65
C SER A 132 -10.56 23.28 5.92
N GLY A 133 -11.11 22.16 5.46
CA GLY A 133 -12.36 22.10 4.71
C GLY A 133 -13.61 22.21 5.58
N THR A 134 -14.77 21.98 4.98
CA THR A 134 -16.06 22.00 5.70
C THR A 134 -16.89 20.72 5.52
N VAL A 135 -17.75 20.45 6.51
CA VAL A 135 -18.72 19.34 6.45
C VAL A 135 -19.60 19.40 5.19
N LYS A 136 -19.96 20.61 4.73
CA LYS A 136 -20.74 20.80 3.50
C LYS A 136 -19.92 20.42 2.28
N GLU A 137 -18.69 20.90 2.18
CA GLU A 137 -17.77 20.64 1.07
C GLU A 137 -17.51 19.15 0.85
N MET A 138 -17.23 18.39 1.92
CA MET A 138 -17.05 16.94 1.83
C MET A 138 -18.36 16.23 1.41
N SER A 139 -19.50 16.66 1.96
CA SER A 139 -20.83 16.14 1.59
C SER A 139 -21.19 16.43 0.13
N ASP A 140 -20.86 17.63 -0.37
CA ASP A 140 -21.05 18.05 -1.75
C ASP A 140 -20.18 17.21 -2.70
N TRP A 141 -18.94 16.88 -2.30
CA TRP A 141 -18.03 16.07 -3.13
C TRP A 141 -18.55 14.64 -3.31
N VAL A 142 -19.00 14.01 -2.21
CA VAL A 142 -19.68 12.71 -2.24
C VAL A 142 -20.90 12.77 -3.16
N GLU A 143 -21.72 13.82 -3.07
CA GLU A 143 -22.88 14.01 -3.93
C GLU A 143 -22.48 14.15 -5.41
N TYR A 144 -21.50 14.99 -5.71
CA TYR A 144 -20.97 15.23 -7.04
C TYR A 144 -20.50 13.94 -7.71
N LEU A 145 -19.74 13.12 -6.98
CA LEU A 145 -19.18 11.86 -7.48
C LEU A 145 -20.26 10.78 -7.68
N THR A 146 -21.12 10.57 -6.69
CA THR A 146 -21.90 9.31 -6.57
C THR A 146 -23.41 9.44 -6.79
N ARG A 147 -23.98 10.66 -6.80
CA ARG A 147 -25.43 10.84 -6.94
C ARG A 147 -25.88 10.81 -8.41
N ASP A 148 -27.00 10.14 -8.66
CA ASP A 148 -27.76 10.20 -9.92
C ASP A 148 -29.00 11.12 -9.79
N GLY A 149 -29.65 11.41 -10.91
CA GLY A 149 -30.87 12.18 -11.03
C GLY A 149 -30.61 13.66 -11.31
N ASP A 150 -31.15 14.54 -10.47
CA ASP A 150 -31.00 15.99 -10.61
C ASP A 150 -30.74 16.65 -9.24
N SER A 151 -29.64 17.39 -9.16
CA SER A 151 -29.25 18.21 -8.01
C SER A 151 -28.25 19.29 -8.47
N PRO A 152 -27.91 20.30 -7.66
CA PRO A 152 -26.85 21.24 -8.00
C PRO A 152 -25.51 20.57 -8.33
N MET A 153 -25.07 19.60 -7.51
CA MET A 153 -23.81 18.89 -7.72
C MET A 153 -23.87 17.93 -8.91
N VAL A 154 -24.99 17.22 -9.10
CA VAL A 154 -25.19 16.38 -10.29
C VAL A 154 -25.14 17.22 -11.56
N ARG A 155 -25.86 18.34 -11.65
CA ARG A 155 -25.81 19.22 -12.82
C ARG A 155 -24.41 19.78 -13.08
N GLN A 156 -23.64 20.06 -12.04
CA GLN A 156 -22.24 20.50 -12.17
C GLN A 156 -21.33 19.37 -12.70
N ARG A 157 -21.53 18.12 -12.27
CA ARG A 157 -20.83 16.95 -12.86
C ARG A 157 -21.15 16.79 -14.34
N LYS A 158 -22.44 16.84 -14.69
CA LYS A 158 -22.92 16.75 -16.08
C LYS A 158 -22.37 17.87 -16.96
N ALA A 159 -22.36 19.11 -16.47
CA ALA A 159 -21.76 20.27 -17.16
C ALA A 159 -20.25 20.14 -17.37
N ASN A 160 -19.55 19.45 -16.47
CA ASN A 160 -18.12 19.16 -16.58
C ASN A 160 -17.81 17.90 -17.42
N GLY A 161 -18.79 17.33 -18.12
CA GLY A 161 -18.58 16.27 -19.11
C GLY A 161 -18.85 14.83 -18.65
N ARG A 162 -19.27 14.61 -17.39
CA ARG A 162 -19.64 13.26 -16.89
C ARG A 162 -21.13 13.17 -16.56
N ASP A 163 -21.88 12.44 -17.37
CA ASP A 163 -23.33 12.28 -17.19
C ASP A 163 -23.68 11.39 -15.99
N GLU A 164 -23.30 10.11 -16.08
CA GLU A 164 -23.49 9.08 -15.07
C GLU A 164 -22.64 9.32 -13.81
N PRO A 165 -23.10 8.92 -12.61
CA PRO A 165 -22.23 8.91 -11.43
C PRO A 165 -21.03 7.97 -11.62
N TRP A 166 -20.06 8.09 -10.72
CA TRP A 166 -19.04 7.07 -10.52
C TRP A 166 -19.36 6.23 -9.28
N ARG A 167 -18.76 5.05 -9.21
CA ARG A 167 -18.66 4.28 -7.97
C ARG A 167 -17.43 4.74 -7.19
N VAL A 168 -17.62 5.17 -5.95
CA VAL A 168 -16.56 5.50 -4.99
C VAL A 168 -16.80 4.67 -3.73
N PRO A 169 -16.13 3.50 -3.59
CA PRO A 169 -16.35 2.62 -2.45
C PRO A 169 -15.63 3.08 -1.19
N PHE A 170 -14.46 3.72 -1.27
CA PHE A 170 -13.66 4.08 -0.10
C PHE A 170 -13.57 5.59 0.10
N TRP A 171 -13.84 6.06 1.32
CA TRP A 171 -13.87 7.48 1.65
C TRP A 171 -13.14 7.78 2.96
N GLY A 172 -12.01 8.48 2.88
CA GLY A 172 -11.23 8.95 4.03
C GLY A 172 -11.83 10.21 4.64
N ILE A 173 -11.86 10.28 5.96
CA ILE A 173 -12.42 11.39 6.73
C ILE A 173 -11.25 12.17 7.36
N GLY A 174 -10.55 12.96 6.54
CA GLY A 174 -9.28 13.59 6.87
C GLY A 174 -8.10 12.62 6.77
N ASN A 175 -6.90 13.15 6.96
CA ASN A 175 -5.61 12.46 7.01
C ASN A 175 -4.80 13.01 8.19
N GLU A 176 -3.95 12.18 8.83
CA GLU A 176 -2.99 12.56 9.88
C GLU A 176 -3.45 13.71 10.79
N ALA A 177 -4.67 13.61 11.33
CA ALA A 177 -5.28 14.73 12.05
C ALA A 177 -4.51 15.09 13.34
N TRP A 178 -3.69 14.18 13.86
CA TRP A 178 -2.70 14.41 14.93
C TRP A 178 -1.51 15.29 14.51
N GLY A 179 -1.22 15.36 13.20
CA GLY A 179 -0.10 16.07 12.59
C GLY A 179 -0.58 17.14 11.60
N CYS A 180 -0.21 17.00 10.33
CA CYS A 180 -0.50 18.01 9.30
C CYS A 180 -1.99 18.30 9.10
N GLY A 181 -2.88 17.31 9.32
CA GLY A 181 -4.33 17.49 9.23
C GLY A 181 -4.97 18.34 10.35
N GLY A 182 -4.19 18.99 11.21
CA GLY A 182 -4.69 20.01 12.14
C GLY A 182 -4.16 19.96 13.58
N ASN A 183 -3.13 19.16 13.88
CA ASN A 183 -2.53 19.01 15.22
C ASN A 183 -3.58 18.73 16.33
N MET A 184 -4.58 17.92 16.00
CA MET A 184 -5.73 17.65 16.85
C MET A 184 -5.39 16.63 17.94
N ARG A 185 -6.05 16.75 19.10
CA ARG A 185 -6.13 15.64 20.07
C ARG A 185 -7.12 14.59 19.57
N ALA A 186 -6.85 13.31 19.84
CA ALA A 186 -7.69 12.19 19.41
C ALA A 186 -9.19 12.40 19.67
N GLN A 187 -9.58 12.93 20.85
CA GLN A 187 -10.99 13.13 21.18
C GLN A 187 -11.63 14.26 20.35
N ALA A 188 -10.87 15.30 20.01
CA ALA A 188 -11.37 16.40 19.18
C ALA A 188 -11.57 15.95 17.73
N TYR A 189 -10.61 15.17 17.20
CA TYR A 189 -10.77 14.54 15.90
C TYR A 189 -11.93 13.53 15.89
N ALA A 190 -12.09 12.70 16.93
CA ALA A 190 -13.18 11.72 16.99
C ALA A 190 -14.59 12.35 16.93
N ASP A 191 -14.78 13.53 17.55
CA ASP A 191 -16.03 14.29 17.43
C ASP A 191 -16.24 14.84 16.00
N LEU A 192 -15.19 15.37 15.37
CA LEU A 192 -15.23 15.84 13.98
C LEU A 192 -15.47 14.69 12.99
N ALA A 193 -14.74 13.57 13.10
CA ALA A 193 -14.91 12.39 12.27
C ALA A 193 -16.37 11.90 12.28
N ARG A 194 -17.00 11.86 13.46
CA ARG A 194 -18.43 11.52 13.60
C ARG A 194 -19.34 12.56 12.94
N GLN A 195 -19.02 13.84 13.04
CA GLN A 195 -19.77 14.91 12.39
C GLN A 195 -19.69 14.81 10.86
N TYR A 196 -18.47 14.77 10.28
CA TYR A 196 -18.24 14.67 8.84
C TYR A 196 -18.84 13.38 8.24
N ALA A 197 -18.58 12.22 8.87
CA ALA A 197 -19.12 10.93 8.43
C ALA A 197 -20.65 10.91 8.33
N THR A 198 -21.35 11.65 9.20
CA THR A 198 -22.82 11.74 9.21
C THR A 198 -23.40 12.35 7.93
N PHE A 199 -22.64 13.19 7.21
CA PHE A 199 -23.09 13.83 5.97
C PHE A 199 -22.54 13.17 4.69
N CYS A 200 -21.53 12.31 4.81
CA CYS A 200 -21.11 11.41 3.73
C CYS A 200 -22.19 10.33 3.52
N ARG A 201 -23.14 10.56 2.62
CA ARG A 201 -24.29 9.66 2.37
C ARG A 201 -24.02 8.66 1.25
N ASP A 202 -24.60 7.48 1.39
CA ASP A 202 -24.69 6.49 0.32
C ASP A 202 -25.72 6.97 -0.72
N HIS A 203 -25.45 6.74 -2.01
CA HIS A 203 -26.26 7.24 -3.12
C HIS A 203 -26.50 6.14 -4.16
N GLY A 204 -27.76 5.86 -4.48
CA GLY A 204 -28.11 4.73 -5.35
C GLY A 204 -27.55 3.41 -4.79
N ASP A 205 -26.83 2.67 -5.62
CA ASP A 205 -26.14 1.43 -5.24
C ASP A 205 -24.71 1.67 -4.70
N ASN A 206 -24.29 2.92 -4.50
CA ASN A 206 -22.97 3.25 -3.95
C ASN A 206 -22.99 3.34 -2.42
N GLU A 207 -22.67 2.22 -1.76
CA GLU A 207 -22.36 2.17 -0.33
C GLU A 207 -20.92 2.65 -0.06
N LEU A 208 -20.76 3.67 0.80
CA LEU A 208 -19.46 4.17 1.23
C LEU A 208 -18.89 3.33 2.37
N TYR A 209 -17.66 2.85 2.21
CA TYR A 209 -16.79 2.39 3.27
C TYR A 209 -15.98 3.59 3.79
N ARG A 210 -16.45 4.20 4.88
CA ARG A 210 -15.86 5.40 5.48
C ARG A 210 -14.71 5.01 6.39
N ILE A 211 -13.56 5.65 6.22
CA ILE A 211 -12.32 5.38 6.95
C ILE A 211 -11.99 6.62 7.79
N ALA A 212 -11.90 6.46 9.11
CA ALA A 212 -11.44 7.53 10.00
C ALA A 212 -9.90 7.53 10.06
N ALA A 213 -9.28 8.71 9.97
CA ALA A 213 -7.85 8.92 10.14
C ALA A 213 -7.42 8.47 11.54
N GLY A 214 -6.76 7.32 11.61
CA GLY A 214 -6.33 6.74 12.88
C GLY A 214 -4.89 7.08 13.23
N ALA A 215 -4.21 6.12 13.84
CA ALA A 215 -3.01 6.37 14.63
C ALA A 215 -1.72 6.45 13.80
N ALA A 216 -0.81 7.32 14.21
CA ALA A 216 0.60 7.18 13.88
C ALA A 216 1.22 6.03 14.70
N ASP A 217 2.01 5.18 14.05
CA ASP A 217 2.85 4.15 14.67
C ASP A 217 2.12 3.38 15.80
N GLY A 218 2.60 3.51 17.03
CA GLY A 218 2.10 2.84 18.22
C GLY A 218 1.15 3.66 19.09
N ASP A 219 0.52 4.73 18.59
CA ASP A 219 -0.46 5.51 19.37
C ASP A 219 -1.78 4.74 19.55
N LEU A 220 -1.76 3.82 20.53
CA LEU A 220 -2.93 3.04 20.93
C LEU A 220 -4.04 3.89 21.58
N GLU A 221 -3.73 5.09 22.11
CA GLU A 221 -4.75 5.98 22.70
C GLU A 221 -5.64 6.58 21.61
N TRP A 222 -5.06 6.93 20.46
CA TRP A 222 -5.82 7.38 19.30
C TRP A 222 -6.81 6.32 18.81
N THR A 223 -6.34 5.09 18.61
CA THR A 223 -7.18 3.96 18.21
C THR A 223 -8.26 3.66 19.25
N GLU A 224 -7.94 3.65 20.54
CA GLU A 224 -8.92 3.44 21.61
C GLU A 224 -9.99 4.55 21.61
N THR A 225 -9.57 5.79 21.38
CA THR A 225 -10.47 6.95 21.33
C THR A 225 -11.45 6.88 20.15
N LEU A 226 -10.99 6.47 18.97
CA LEU A 226 -11.87 6.26 17.81
C LEU A 226 -12.83 5.08 18.02
N MET A 227 -12.38 3.98 18.61
CA MET A 227 -13.25 2.85 18.94
C MET A 227 -14.32 3.23 19.98
N LYS A 228 -13.98 4.04 21.00
CA LYS A 228 -14.94 4.64 21.96
C LYS A 228 -15.96 5.58 21.31
N ALA A 229 -15.65 6.17 20.16
CA ALA A 229 -16.56 7.05 19.44
C ALA A 229 -17.72 6.28 18.76
N ILE A 230 -17.50 5.00 18.40
CA ILE A 230 -18.48 4.15 17.72
C ILE A 230 -19.03 2.99 18.56
N SER A 231 -18.33 2.56 19.59
CA SER A 231 -18.72 1.46 20.50
C SER A 231 -18.48 1.83 21.96
N CYS A 232 -18.99 1.04 22.90
CA CYS A 232 -18.59 1.14 24.31
C CYS A 232 -18.25 -0.24 24.89
N LEU A 233 -17.20 -0.25 25.72
CA LEU A 233 -16.59 -1.45 26.28
C LEU A 233 -17.63 -2.29 27.05
N GLY A 234 -17.84 -3.53 26.61
CA GLY A 234 -18.81 -4.46 27.21
C GLY A 234 -20.29 -4.14 26.96
N CYS A 235 -20.62 -3.17 26.08
CA CYS A 235 -22.00 -2.79 25.79
C CYS A 235 -22.67 -3.65 24.71
N SER A 236 -22.23 -3.48 23.46
CA SER A 236 -22.72 -4.14 22.25
C SER A 236 -21.54 -4.83 21.60
N ARG A 237 -21.73 -6.02 21.03
CA ARG A 237 -20.69 -6.67 20.21
C ARG A 237 -20.49 -5.99 18.86
N THR A 238 -21.50 -5.26 18.39
CA THR A 238 -21.48 -4.55 17.10
C THR A 238 -21.38 -3.04 17.34
N PRO A 239 -20.32 -2.37 16.86
CA PRO A 239 -20.21 -0.92 16.84
C PRO A 239 -21.28 -0.22 15.99
N LYS A 240 -21.46 1.09 16.22
CA LYS A 240 -22.25 1.95 15.34
C LYS A 240 -21.49 2.16 14.03
N LYS A 241 -22.17 1.94 12.90
CA LYS A 241 -21.65 2.15 11.54
C LYS A 241 -21.53 3.63 11.16
N ILE A 242 -20.86 4.45 11.98
CA ILE A 242 -20.58 5.86 11.66
C ILE A 242 -19.42 5.90 10.64
N PHE A 243 -18.34 5.19 10.95
CA PHE A 243 -17.30 4.80 10.00
C PHE A 243 -17.12 3.28 10.06
N GLN A 244 -16.53 2.72 9.01
CA GLN A 244 -16.36 1.27 8.80
C GLN A 244 -14.91 0.82 8.93
N GLY A 245 -13.94 1.74 8.76
CA GLY A 245 -12.53 1.49 9.02
C GLY A 245 -11.86 2.55 9.88
N LEU A 246 -10.74 2.19 10.50
CA LEU A 246 -9.77 3.11 11.10
C LEU A 246 -8.45 2.92 10.35
N SER A 247 -7.80 4.03 9.97
CA SER A 247 -6.46 3.95 9.42
C SER A 247 -5.38 3.78 10.49
N ILE A 248 -4.19 3.36 10.09
CA ILE A 248 -2.94 3.44 10.84
C ILE A 248 -1.82 3.73 9.85
N HIS A 249 -0.83 4.53 10.24
CA HIS A 249 0.33 4.86 9.40
C HIS A 249 1.59 4.27 10.06
N TYR A 250 2.46 3.62 9.27
CA TYR A 250 3.74 3.09 9.76
C TYR A 250 4.83 3.10 8.68
N TYR A 251 5.81 3.98 8.84
CA TYR A 251 6.95 4.09 7.93
C TYR A 251 8.19 3.35 8.46
N THR A 252 8.86 2.61 7.57
CA THR A 252 10.15 1.98 7.84
C THR A 252 11.26 3.00 7.60
N VAL A 253 11.68 3.67 8.67
CA VAL A 253 12.76 4.68 8.66
C VAL A 253 13.96 4.13 9.42
N ALA A 254 15.10 3.87 8.77
CA ALA A 254 16.24 3.22 9.45
C ALA A 254 16.93 4.13 10.49
N GLY A 255 17.36 5.32 10.08
CA GLY A 255 17.96 6.33 10.95
C GLY A 255 16.95 7.14 11.77
N PRO A 256 17.39 8.22 12.45
CA PRO A 256 16.51 9.25 12.99
C PRO A 256 15.85 10.08 11.87
N TRP A 257 14.83 10.88 12.21
CA TRP A 257 14.01 11.58 11.21
C TRP A 257 14.76 12.65 10.39
N ASP A 258 15.79 13.27 10.97
CA ASP A 258 16.66 14.26 10.35
C ASP A 258 17.77 13.66 9.47
N HIS A 259 18.07 12.36 9.66
CA HIS A 259 19.08 11.60 8.91
C HIS A 259 18.59 10.14 8.75
N LYS A 260 17.68 9.90 7.81
CA LYS A 260 16.96 8.61 7.67
C LYS A 260 17.86 7.50 7.12
N GLY A 261 18.93 7.87 6.43
CA GLY A 261 19.82 6.96 5.70
C GLY A 261 19.53 6.96 4.20
N SER A 262 20.53 6.57 3.41
CA SER A 262 20.44 6.56 1.95
C SER A 262 19.64 5.35 1.43
N ALA A 263 18.96 5.53 0.31
CA ALA A 263 18.32 4.46 -0.44
C ALA A 263 19.34 3.47 -1.04
N THR A 264 20.55 3.94 -1.40
CA THR A 264 21.55 3.18 -2.17
C THR A 264 22.90 3.01 -1.47
N GLU A 265 23.28 3.92 -0.57
CA GLU A 265 24.55 3.89 0.17
C GLU A 265 24.30 3.47 1.63
N PHE A 266 24.30 2.17 1.87
CA PHE A 266 24.03 1.58 3.19
C PHE A 266 24.88 0.34 3.42
N ASP A 267 25.16 0.00 4.68
CA ASP A 267 25.92 -1.19 5.05
C ASP A 267 25.04 -2.33 5.60
N LEU A 268 25.67 -3.35 6.20
CA LEU A 268 24.98 -4.52 6.74
C LEU A 268 24.22 -4.24 8.04
N GLU A 269 24.67 -3.26 8.85
CA GLU A 269 23.97 -2.83 10.06
C GLU A 269 22.71 -2.04 9.68
N ASP A 270 22.82 -1.10 8.72
CA ASP A 270 21.67 -0.38 8.16
C ASP A 270 20.62 -1.33 7.57
N TYR A 271 21.07 -2.36 6.84
CA TYR A 271 20.20 -3.37 6.23
C TYR A 271 19.40 -4.15 7.29
N TYR A 272 20.07 -4.72 8.29
CA TYR A 272 19.35 -5.47 9.33
C TYR A 272 18.53 -4.56 10.26
N LEU A 273 18.95 -3.32 10.51
CA LEU A 273 18.15 -2.32 11.21
C LEU A 273 16.85 -1.99 10.45
N THR A 274 16.95 -1.80 9.13
CA THR A 274 15.79 -1.59 8.24
C THR A 274 14.78 -2.73 8.38
N LEU A 275 15.26 -3.98 8.31
CA LEU A 275 14.40 -5.16 8.39
C LEU A 275 13.82 -5.39 9.79
N GLY A 276 14.58 -5.09 10.85
CA GLY A 276 14.07 -5.12 12.22
C GLY A 276 12.90 -4.14 12.42
N LYS A 277 12.98 -2.95 11.81
CA LYS A 277 11.89 -1.98 11.78
C LYS A 277 10.73 -2.44 10.90
N ALA A 278 10.97 -2.94 9.70
CA ALA A 278 9.90 -3.51 8.86
C ALA A 278 9.11 -4.62 9.59
N GLN A 279 9.81 -5.54 10.26
CA GLN A 279 9.18 -6.59 11.06
C GLN A 279 8.40 -6.06 12.28
N PHE A 280 8.69 -4.85 12.75
CA PHE A 280 7.95 -4.21 13.84
C PHE A 280 6.50 -3.88 13.45
N VAL A 281 6.15 -3.83 12.15
CA VAL A 281 4.75 -3.63 11.72
C VAL A 281 3.82 -4.73 12.26
N ASP A 282 4.32 -5.95 12.50
CA ASP A 282 3.56 -7.03 13.15
C ASP A 282 3.11 -6.63 14.57
N ARG A 283 3.98 -5.91 15.30
CA ARG A 283 3.69 -5.40 16.64
C ARG A 283 2.70 -4.22 16.59
N ILE A 284 2.83 -3.34 15.60
CA ILE A 284 1.90 -2.22 15.36
C ILE A 284 0.49 -2.74 15.08
N ILE A 285 0.34 -3.59 14.05
CA ILE A 285 -0.94 -4.18 13.65
C ILE A 285 -1.56 -4.97 14.80
N SER A 286 -0.77 -5.80 15.50
CA SER A 286 -1.26 -6.58 16.66
C SER A 286 -1.73 -5.68 17.80
N GLY A 287 -1.03 -4.57 18.07
CA GLY A 287 -1.37 -3.64 19.14
C GLY A 287 -2.71 -2.96 18.90
N HIS A 288 -2.90 -2.38 17.71
CA HIS A 288 -4.15 -1.74 17.31
C HIS A 288 -5.30 -2.75 17.22
N SER A 289 -5.06 -3.92 16.63
CA SER A 289 -6.06 -5.00 16.53
C SER A 289 -6.56 -5.47 17.89
N ALA A 290 -5.67 -5.57 18.90
CA ALA A 290 -6.05 -5.96 20.25
C ALA A 290 -6.92 -4.89 20.96
N ILE A 291 -6.69 -3.60 20.70
CA ILE A 291 -7.57 -2.53 21.15
C ILE A 291 -8.92 -2.62 20.42
N MET A 292 -8.93 -2.82 19.11
CA MET A 292 -10.17 -2.95 18.33
C MET A 292 -11.01 -4.15 18.78
N ASP A 293 -10.41 -5.32 19.01
CA ASP A 293 -11.08 -6.54 19.51
C ASP A 293 -11.81 -6.31 20.85
N ALA A 294 -11.36 -5.37 21.70
CA ALA A 294 -12.03 -5.03 22.95
C ALA A 294 -13.36 -4.26 22.75
N TYR A 295 -13.52 -3.55 21.64
CA TYR A 295 -14.69 -2.72 21.31
C TYR A 295 -15.54 -3.28 20.17
N ASP A 296 -14.98 -4.19 19.38
CA ASP A 296 -15.53 -4.85 18.19
C ASP A 296 -15.00 -6.30 18.10
N PRO A 297 -15.43 -7.19 19.01
CA PRO A 297 -14.94 -8.58 19.07
C PRO A 297 -15.38 -9.42 17.86
N ASP A 298 -16.38 -8.97 17.11
CA ASP A 298 -16.89 -9.63 15.90
C ASP A 298 -16.17 -9.15 14.62
N ARG A 299 -15.15 -8.29 14.78
CA ARG A 299 -14.27 -7.77 13.73
C ARG A 299 -14.99 -7.11 12.55
N THR A 300 -16.04 -6.36 12.85
CA THR A 300 -16.87 -5.67 11.86
C THR A 300 -16.29 -4.35 11.36
N VAL A 301 -15.26 -3.82 12.04
CA VAL A 301 -14.55 -2.59 11.69
C VAL A 301 -13.16 -2.93 11.18
N GLY A 302 -12.85 -2.58 9.93
CA GLY A 302 -11.54 -2.91 9.34
C GLY A 302 -10.41 -2.02 9.86
N LEU A 303 -9.24 -2.62 10.05
CA LEU A 303 -7.99 -1.89 10.18
C LEU A 303 -7.43 -1.63 8.77
N VAL A 304 -6.94 -0.42 8.54
CA VAL A 304 -6.45 0.05 7.22
C VAL A 304 -5.05 0.61 7.39
N LEU A 305 -4.02 0.01 6.78
CA LEU A 305 -2.65 0.53 6.82
C LEU A 305 -2.38 1.34 5.55
N ASP A 306 -3.05 2.48 5.40
CA ASP A 306 -3.07 3.28 4.16
C ASP A 306 -1.90 4.24 3.96
N GLU A 307 -0.91 4.21 4.87
CA GLU A 307 0.46 4.66 4.62
C GLU A 307 1.48 3.69 5.23
N TRP A 308 2.26 3.04 4.36
CA TRP A 308 3.43 2.26 4.74
C TRP A 308 4.50 2.27 3.66
N GLY A 309 5.74 1.98 4.05
CA GLY A 309 6.86 1.83 3.12
C GLY A 309 8.18 2.32 3.71
N THR A 310 9.26 2.18 2.95
CA THR A 310 10.56 2.74 3.29
C THR A 310 10.62 4.24 3.01
N TRP A 311 11.17 5.00 3.96
CA TRP A 311 11.41 6.45 3.78
C TRP A 311 12.88 6.76 4.03
N TRP A 312 13.57 7.13 2.96
CA TRP A 312 14.99 7.45 2.92
C TRP A 312 15.23 8.97 2.89
N ASP A 313 16.47 9.38 3.11
CA ASP A 313 16.88 10.70 2.67
C ASP A 313 16.86 10.75 1.13
N VAL A 314 16.42 11.87 0.55
CA VAL A 314 16.21 11.98 -0.91
C VAL A 314 17.51 11.82 -1.70
N GLU A 315 17.41 11.39 -2.97
CA GLU A 315 18.59 11.24 -3.82
C GLU A 315 19.39 12.56 -3.91
N PRO A 316 20.74 12.53 -3.80
CA PRO A 316 21.56 13.73 -3.78
C PRO A 316 21.31 14.67 -4.96
N GLY A 317 20.99 15.93 -4.66
CA GLY A 317 20.72 16.97 -5.65
C GLY A 317 19.27 17.09 -6.12
N THR A 318 18.36 16.23 -5.64
CA THR A 318 16.91 16.39 -5.85
C THR A 318 16.28 17.37 -4.86
N ASN A 319 15.02 17.77 -5.10
CA ASN A 319 14.28 18.61 -4.15
C ASN A 319 13.83 17.77 -2.94
N PRO A 320 14.24 18.11 -1.70
CA PRO A 320 13.84 17.35 -0.51
C PRO A 320 12.33 17.31 -0.27
N GLY A 321 11.58 18.32 -0.73
CA GLY A 321 10.11 18.31 -0.65
C GLY A 321 9.43 17.37 -1.64
N PHE A 322 10.15 16.75 -2.58
CA PHE A 322 9.59 15.84 -3.60
C PHE A 322 9.73 14.35 -3.24
N LEU A 323 10.43 14.03 -2.13
CA LEU A 323 10.58 12.66 -1.60
C LEU A 323 11.02 11.61 -2.65
N PHE A 324 11.82 12.01 -3.63
CA PHE A 324 12.39 11.11 -4.62
C PHE A 324 13.56 10.33 -4.01
N GLN A 325 13.42 9.02 -3.96
CA GLN A 325 14.42 8.07 -3.48
C GLN A 325 14.49 6.89 -4.47
N GLN A 326 15.66 6.27 -4.59
CA GLN A 326 15.82 5.02 -5.34
C GLN A 326 15.14 3.84 -4.63
N ASN A 327 14.93 2.74 -5.34
CA ASN A 327 14.35 1.51 -4.82
C ASN A 327 15.27 0.30 -5.11
N THR A 328 15.73 -0.36 -4.05
CA THR A 328 16.72 -1.45 -4.09
C THR A 328 16.12 -2.79 -3.71
N LEU A 329 16.91 -3.86 -3.81
CA LEU A 329 16.54 -5.18 -3.30
C LEU A 329 16.20 -5.17 -1.79
N ARG A 330 16.80 -4.28 -0.99
CA ARG A 330 16.40 -4.07 0.43
C ARG A 330 14.92 -3.69 0.54
N ASP A 331 14.45 -2.77 -0.30
CA ASP A 331 13.06 -2.30 -0.31
C ASP A 331 12.09 -3.41 -0.77
N ALA A 332 12.51 -4.23 -1.74
CA ALA A 332 11.77 -5.44 -2.12
C ALA A 332 11.58 -6.41 -0.93
N LEU A 333 12.63 -6.65 -0.14
CA LEU A 333 12.54 -7.53 1.04
C LEU A 333 11.69 -6.92 2.18
N VAL A 334 11.67 -5.59 2.33
CA VAL A 334 10.71 -4.90 3.21
C VAL A 334 9.27 -5.20 2.76
N ALA A 335 8.96 -5.06 1.46
CA ALA A 335 7.62 -5.34 0.95
C ALA A 335 7.23 -6.83 1.09
N GLY A 336 8.15 -7.77 0.82
CA GLY A 336 7.91 -9.21 1.01
C GLY A 336 7.61 -9.56 2.47
N THR A 337 8.44 -9.04 3.38
CA THR A 337 8.25 -9.17 4.84
C THR A 337 6.90 -8.59 5.29
N HIS A 338 6.54 -7.41 4.78
CA HIS A 338 5.26 -6.77 5.08
C HIS A 338 4.08 -7.60 4.58
N PHE A 339 4.08 -8.11 3.34
CA PHE A 339 2.99 -8.97 2.86
C PHE A 339 2.85 -10.26 3.68
N ASP A 340 3.97 -10.92 4.03
CA ASP A 340 3.96 -12.10 4.89
C ASP A 340 3.26 -11.81 6.25
N ILE A 341 3.50 -10.63 6.82
CA ILE A 341 2.85 -10.13 8.05
C ILE A 341 1.38 -9.73 7.81
N PHE A 342 1.06 -9.03 6.72
CA PHE A 342 -0.30 -8.57 6.42
C PHE A 342 -1.25 -9.77 6.24
N HIS A 343 -0.79 -10.84 5.58
CA HIS A 343 -1.57 -12.06 5.39
C HIS A 343 -1.86 -12.79 6.71
N LYS A 344 -0.92 -12.77 7.66
CA LYS A 344 -1.12 -13.26 9.03
C LYS A 344 -2.25 -12.49 9.76
N HIS A 345 -2.47 -11.23 9.41
CA HIS A 345 -3.50 -10.34 9.99
C HIS A 345 -4.77 -10.18 9.14
N ALA A 346 -4.98 -11.00 8.12
CA ALA A 346 -6.11 -10.91 7.18
C ALA A 346 -7.52 -11.02 7.83
N GLU A 347 -7.62 -11.38 9.11
CA GLU A 347 -8.88 -11.35 9.89
C GLU A 347 -9.31 -9.95 10.34
N ARG A 348 -8.42 -8.96 10.25
CA ARG A 348 -8.64 -7.60 10.77
C ARG A 348 -8.07 -6.51 9.86
N LEU A 349 -6.90 -6.73 9.27
CA LEU A 349 -6.31 -5.83 8.30
C LEU A 349 -7.02 -6.03 6.95
N MET A 350 -7.79 -5.04 6.53
CA MET A 350 -8.68 -5.12 5.36
C MET A 350 -8.12 -4.43 4.13
N MET A 351 -7.23 -3.46 4.33
CA MET A 351 -6.62 -2.66 3.27
C MET A 351 -5.24 -2.18 3.75
N ALA A 352 -4.31 -2.02 2.81
CA ALA A 352 -3.06 -1.33 3.04
C ALA A 352 -2.63 -0.62 1.75
N ASN A 353 -2.02 0.56 1.85
CA ASN A 353 -1.62 1.35 0.69
C ASN A 353 -0.15 1.77 0.83
N ILE A 354 0.68 1.33 -0.13
CA ILE A 354 2.11 1.67 -0.10
C ILE A 354 2.33 3.13 -0.52
N ALA A 355 3.14 3.83 0.26
CA ALA A 355 3.53 5.21 0.06
C ALA A 355 4.85 5.27 -0.76
N GLN A 356 4.87 5.79 -1.99
CA GLN A 356 3.72 6.09 -2.86
C GLN A 356 3.87 5.32 -4.18
N THR A 357 3.04 5.61 -5.19
CA THR A 357 2.93 4.73 -6.36
C THR A 357 4.01 4.98 -7.41
N VAL A 358 4.31 6.25 -7.70
CA VAL A 358 5.23 6.67 -8.78
C VAL A 358 6.14 7.79 -8.26
N ASN A 359 7.45 7.72 -8.54
CA ASN A 359 8.49 8.73 -8.23
C ASN A 359 8.67 9.17 -6.76
N VAL A 360 7.86 8.69 -5.83
CA VAL A 360 7.77 9.21 -4.46
C VAL A 360 7.84 8.04 -3.48
N LEU A 361 8.74 8.17 -2.49
CA LEU A 361 8.96 7.18 -1.43
C LEU A 361 9.20 5.77 -2.01
N GLN A 362 8.54 4.71 -1.50
CA GLN A 362 8.77 3.34 -1.95
C GLN A 362 8.01 3.01 -3.27
N ALA A 363 8.31 3.79 -4.32
CA ALA A 363 7.64 3.75 -5.60
C ALA A 363 7.61 2.37 -6.27
N MET A 364 6.51 2.06 -6.96
CA MET A 364 6.43 0.94 -7.90
C MET A 364 7.20 1.25 -9.19
N ILE A 365 7.10 2.51 -9.63
CA ILE A 365 7.59 2.95 -10.92
C ILE A 365 8.36 4.24 -10.72
N LEU A 366 9.56 4.31 -11.30
CA LEU A 366 10.28 5.56 -11.49
C LEU A 366 10.15 5.96 -12.96
N THR A 367 9.80 7.21 -13.21
CA THR A 367 9.72 7.80 -14.54
C THR A 367 10.60 9.01 -14.62
N ASP A 368 11.26 9.21 -15.75
CA ASP A 368 11.92 10.48 -16.05
C ASP A 368 11.49 11.03 -17.40
N ASP A 369 11.46 12.36 -17.52
CA ASP A 369 11.10 13.04 -18.77
C ASP A 369 12.38 13.18 -19.58
N SER A 370 12.78 12.06 -20.20
CA SER A 370 14.05 11.94 -20.93
C SER A 370 14.17 13.01 -22.02
N ALA A 371 15.39 13.53 -22.21
CA ALA A 371 15.68 14.62 -23.15
C ALA A 371 15.37 14.30 -24.64
N ASP A 372 15.03 13.05 -24.98
CA ASP A 372 14.57 12.61 -26.29
C ASP A 372 13.03 12.58 -26.45
N GLY A 373 12.30 12.99 -25.41
CA GLY A 373 10.84 13.15 -25.42
C GLY A 373 10.03 11.85 -25.36
N ARG A 374 10.67 10.72 -25.06
CA ARG A 374 10.00 9.40 -25.00
C ARG A 374 9.56 9.00 -23.59
N GLY A 375 10.19 9.57 -22.57
CA GLY A 375 10.02 9.17 -21.18
C GLY A 375 10.79 7.88 -20.88
N ALA A 376 11.58 7.89 -19.82
CA ALA A 376 12.05 6.66 -19.20
C ALA A 376 10.97 6.11 -18.26
N LEU A 377 10.85 4.79 -18.20
CA LEU A 377 10.06 4.08 -17.20
C LEU A 377 10.91 2.92 -16.66
N VAL A 378 11.01 2.84 -15.33
CA VAL A 378 11.75 1.80 -14.61
C VAL A 378 10.81 1.14 -13.62
N LEU A 379 10.67 -0.18 -13.72
CA LEU A 379 9.96 -0.99 -12.73
C LEU A 379 10.90 -1.25 -11.56
N THR A 380 10.45 -0.99 -10.34
CA THR A 380 11.31 -1.13 -9.16
C THR A 380 11.39 -2.58 -8.66
N PRO A 381 12.42 -2.94 -7.87
CA PRO A 381 12.42 -4.19 -7.11
C PRO A 381 11.14 -4.39 -6.28
N THR A 382 10.57 -3.31 -5.71
CA THR A 382 9.29 -3.37 -4.99
C THR A 382 8.12 -3.73 -5.92
N TYR A 383 8.03 -3.16 -7.12
CA TYR A 383 7.01 -3.55 -8.12
C TYR A 383 7.06 -5.06 -8.42
N HIS A 384 8.24 -5.63 -8.54
CA HIS A 384 8.39 -7.06 -8.81
C HIS A 384 7.90 -7.94 -7.66
N VAL A 385 7.95 -7.47 -6.41
CA VAL A 385 7.35 -8.17 -5.27
C VAL A 385 5.82 -8.09 -5.33
N PHE A 386 5.22 -6.93 -5.63
CA PHE A 386 3.78 -6.83 -5.89
C PHE A 386 3.36 -7.76 -7.04
N GLU A 387 4.16 -7.84 -8.10
CA GLU A 387 3.92 -8.70 -9.26
C GLU A 387 3.88 -10.18 -8.89
N MET A 388 4.93 -10.66 -8.21
CA MET A 388 5.04 -12.07 -7.81
C MET A 388 3.96 -12.47 -6.78
N ASN A 389 3.49 -11.54 -5.95
CA ASN A 389 2.47 -11.79 -4.94
C ASN A 389 1.01 -11.79 -5.47
N LYS A 390 0.75 -11.47 -6.75
CA LYS A 390 -0.62 -11.33 -7.30
C LYS A 390 -1.59 -12.48 -6.97
N GLY A 391 -1.10 -13.73 -6.91
CA GLY A 391 -1.92 -14.90 -6.60
C GLY A 391 -2.46 -14.98 -5.17
N HIS A 392 -2.00 -14.11 -4.26
CA HIS A 392 -2.59 -13.95 -2.93
C HIS A 392 -3.84 -13.04 -2.92
N GLN A 393 -4.03 -12.19 -3.93
CA GLN A 393 -5.13 -11.22 -3.96
C GLN A 393 -6.50 -11.91 -4.03
N GLY A 394 -7.26 -11.87 -2.93
CA GLY A 394 -8.57 -12.53 -2.83
C GLY A 394 -8.53 -14.03 -2.55
N ALA A 395 -7.34 -14.60 -2.36
CA ALA A 395 -7.15 -16.01 -2.05
C ALA A 395 -7.40 -16.31 -0.56
N GLN A 396 -7.68 -17.56 -0.21
CA GLN A 396 -7.84 -17.96 1.19
C GLN A 396 -6.47 -18.26 1.82
N ARG A 397 -6.11 -17.52 2.86
CA ARG A 397 -4.85 -17.68 3.60
C ARG A 397 -4.76 -19.06 4.22
N LEU A 398 -3.65 -19.76 4.00
CA LEU A 398 -3.37 -21.06 4.59
C LEU A 398 -2.55 -20.91 5.90
N PRO A 399 -2.72 -21.81 6.88
CA PRO A 399 -1.82 -21.92 8.02
C PRO A 399 -0.38 -22.16 7.56
N VAL A 400 0.53 -21.32 8.06
CA VAL A 400 1.97 -21.41 7.81
C VAL A 400 2.67 -21.38 9.16
N HIS A 401 3.52 -22.38 9.39
CA HIS A 401 4.25 -22.55 10.64
C HIS A 401 5.73 -22.83 10.39
N ILE A 402 6.59 -21.85 10.68
CA ILE A 402 8.05 -22.04 10.68
C ILE A 402 8.41 -22.82 11.96
N VAL A 403 8.79 -24.08 11.81
CA VAL A 403 9.08 -25.03 12.91
C VAL A 403 10.56 -25.01 13.28
N THR A 404 11.42 -24.92 12.26
CA THR A 404 12.86 -24.66 12.40
C THR A 404 13.25 -23.61 11.38
N GLY A 405 14.21 -22.77 11.72
CA GLY A 405 14.73 -21.71 10.84
C GLY A 405 16.11 -21.25 11.30
N PRO A 406 16.75 -20.36 10.54
CA PRO A 406 17.97 -19.67 10.98
C PRO A 406 17.74 -18.90 12.28
N ASP A 407 18.78 -18.80 13.11
CA ASP A 407 18.77 -18.00 14.34
C ASP A 407 18.56 -16.50 13.98
N PRO A 408 17.72 -15.74 14.72
CA PRO A 408 17.49 -14.33 14.44
C PRO A 408 18.76 -13.46 14.54
N HIS A 409 18.87 -12.45 13.67
CA HIS A 409 20.00 -11.51 13.68
C HIS A 409 19.71 -10.32 14.62
N PRO A 410 20.59 -9.99 15.59
CA PRO A 410 20.40 -8.83 16.46
C PRO A 410 20.80 -7.52 15.74
N ALA A 411 19.87 -6.57 15.60
CA ALA A 411 20.18 -5.25 15.01
C ALA A 411 19.36 -4.14 15.71
N GLY A 412 20.02 -3.07 16.18
CA GLY A 412 19.36 -1.89 16.75
C GLY A 412 18.32 -2.13 17.86
N GLY A 413 18.46 -3.22 18.63
CA GLY A 413 17.49 -3.63 19.66
C GLY A 413 16.38 -4.59 19.18
N TYR A 414 16.30 -4.86 17.89
CA TYR A 414 15.42 -5.86 17.28
C TYR A 414 16.10 -7.25 17.24
N GLN A 415 15.29 -8.29 17.04
CA GLN A 415 15.72 -9.65 16.71
C GLN A 415 15.12 -9.98 15.34
N VAL A 416 15.89 -9.76 14.28
CA VAL A 416 15.44 -9.88 12.90
C VAL A 416 15.27 -11.36 12.56
N ALA A 417 14.03 -11.81 12.33
CA ALA A 417 13.78 -13.14 11.80
C ALA A 417 14.32 -13.21 10.37
N LEU A 418 15.26 -14.13 10.11
CA LEU A 418 15.95 -14.20 8.82
C LEU A 418 15.15 -14.89 7.70
N LEU A 419 14.01 -15.51 8.05
CA LEU A 419 13.10 -16.17 7.13
C LEU A 419 11.64 -15.86 7.51
N SER A 420 10.85 -15.35 6.57
CA SER A 420 9.39 -15.30 6.67
C SER A 420 8.73 -15.99 5.47
N ALA A 421 7.45 -16.30 5.61
CA ALA A 421 6.68 -17.01 4.60
C ALA A 421 5.18 -16.75 4.75
N SER A 422 4.46 -16.83 3.63
CA SER A 422 3.02 -16.87 3.58
C SER A 422 2.53 -17.90 2.58
N ALA A 423 1.26 -18.28 2.69
CA ALA A 423 0.64 -19.18 1.73
C ALA A 423 -0.86 -18.89 1.61
N SER A 424 -1.41 -19.11 0.43
CA SER A 424 -2.86 -19.04 0.18
C SER A 424 -3.29 -19.99 -0.92
N THR A 425 -4.58 -20.35 -0.95
CA THR A 425 -5.17 -21.20 -1.99
C THR A 425 -6.34 -20.52 -2.71
N THR A 426 -6.49 -20.85 -3.99
CA THR A 426 -7.65 -20.53 -4.82
C THR A 426 -7.99 -21.77 -5.64
N GLY A 427 -9.00 -22.53 -5.23
CA GLY A 427 -9.40 -23.78 -5.89
C GLY A 427 -8.31 -24.85 -5.80
N ASP A 428 -7.79 -25.28 -6.95
CA ASP A 428 -6.77 -26.33 -7.07
C ASP A 428 -5.34 -25.76 -7.20
N SER A 429 -5.17 -24.45 -6.99
CA SER A 429 -3.86 -23.81 -6.91
C SER A 429 -3.58 -23.28 -5.49
N ALA A 430 -2.30 -23.26 -5.11
CA ALA A 430 -1.81 -22.50 -3.98
C ALA A 430 -0.56 -21.68 -4.35
N LEU A 431 -0.43 -20.49 -3.76
CA LEU A 431 0.78 -19.66 -3.86
C LEU A 431 1.47 -19.66 -2.49
N VAL A 432 2.78 -19.88 -2.47
CA VAL A 432 3.64 -19.76 -1.29
C VAL A 432 4.66 -18.65 -1.53
N SER A 433 4.68 -17.62 -0.68
CA SER A 433 5.75 -16.61 -0.62
C SER A 433 6.81 -17.03 0.38
N LEU A 434 8.08 -16.76 0.07
CA LEU A 434 9.23 -17.00 0.95
C LEU A 434 10.16 -15.78 0.88
N THR A 435 10.41 -15.15 2.02
CA THR A 435 11.33 -14.01 2.13
C THR A 435 12.57 -14.44 2.93
N ASN A 436 13.71 -14.64 2.26
CA ASN A 436 14.99 -14.88 2.91
C ASN A 436 15.73 -13.54 3.06
N VAL A 437 15.85 -13.06 4.30
CA VAL A 437 16.54 -11.80 4.58
C VAL A 437 17.95 -11.98 5.15
N GLU A 438 18.46 -13.22 5.26
CA GLU A 438 19.89 -13.46 5.46
C GLU A 438 20.69 -12.87 4.30
N ALA A 439 21.57 -11.92 4.61
CA ALA A 439 22.27 -11.08 3.65
C ALA A 439 23.35 -11.81 2.84
N ASN A 440 23.97 -12.88 3.36
CA ASN A 440 25.17 -13.46 2.76
C ASN A 440 25.07 -14.96 2.45
N GLU A 441 24.26 -15.70 3.20
CA GLU A 441 24.18 -17.17 3.10
C GLU A 441 22.84 -17.63 2.48
N PRO A 442 22.84 -18.69 1.67
CA PRO A 442 21.61 -19.27 1.13
C PRO A 442 20.85 -20.05 2.22
N THR A 443 19.52 -19.92 2.23
CA THR A 443 18.65 -20.60 3.21
C THR A 443 17.96 -21.79 2.55
N THR A 444 18.28 -23.01 2.97
CA THR A 444 17.56 -24.23 2.54
C THR A 444 16.35 -24.49 3.43
N VAL A 445 15.19 -24.65 2.78
CA VAL A 445 13.86 -24.74 3.40
C VAL A 445 13.16 -26.02 2.94
N VAL A 446 12.75 -26.87 3.88
CA VAL A 446 11.79 -27.95 3.64
C VAL A 446 10.37 -27.42 3.82
N LEU A 447 9.61 -27.39 2.73
CA LEU A 447 8.17 -27.19 2.74
C LEU A 447 7.48 -28.52 3.04
N ASP A 448 7.00 -28.66 4.27
CA ASP A 448 6.19 -29.77 4.79
C ASP A 448 4.72 -29.48 4.45
N LEU A 449 4.35 -29.84 3.21
CA LEU A 449 3.05 -29.66 2.60
C LEU A 449 2.10 -30.79 3.05
N ARG A 450 0.88 -30.43 3.48
CA ARG A 450 -0.07 -31.37 4.06
C ARG A 450 -1.48 -31.16 3.56
N GLY A 451 -2.34 -32.15 3.74
CA GLY A 451 -3.77 -32.07 3.45
C GLY A 451 -4.14 -32.35 2.00
N ARG A 452 -3.29 -31.93 1.05
CA ARG A 452 -3.45 -32.19 -0.40
C ARG A 452 -2.15 -32.71 -1.00
N ASP A 453 -2.28 -33.50 -2.07
CA ASP A 453 -1.16 -33.97 -2.87
C ASP A 453 -0.72 -32.90 -3.89
N LEU A 454 0.56 -32.92 -4.27
CA LEU A 454 1.17 -31.96 -5.19
C LEU A 454 1.25 -32.56 -6.61
N ALA A 455 0.48 -32.00 -7.53
CA ALA A 455 0.48 -32.39 -8.95
C ALA A 455 1.63 -31.74 -9.74
N GLY A 456 2.10 -30.56 -9.31
CA GLY A 456 3.25 -29.88 -9.90
C GLY A 456 3.49 -28.50 -9.29
N GLN A 457 4.60 -27.86 -9.66
CA GLN A 457 4.96 -26.54 -9.16
C GLN A 457 5.75 -25.74 -10.20
N THR A 458 5.64 -24.41 -10.13
CA THR A 458 6.58 -23.46 -10.75
C THR A 458 7.11 -22.50 -9.69
N ALA A 459 8.37 -22.11 -9.79
CA ALA A 459 9.01 -21.25 -8.79
C ALA A 459 9.76 -20.09 -9.43
N ARG A 460 9.65 -18.91 -8.82
CA ARG A 460 10.29 -17.66 -9.25
C ARG A 460 11.01 -17.01 -8.07
N VAL A 461 12.13 -16.36 -8.33
CA VAL A 461 12.93 -15.64 -7.34
C VAL A 461 13.37 -14.27 -7.84
N LEU A 462 13.28 -13.28 -6.96
CA LEU A 462 13.87 -11.95 -7.07
C LEU A 462 15.08 -11.91 -6.13
N ALA A 463 16.27 -11.72 -6.68
CA ALA A 463 17.55 -11.64 -5.98
C ALA A 463 18.56 -10.88 -6.87
N ALA A 464 19.66 -10.43 -6.29
CA ALA A 464 20.73 -9.74 -7.00
C ALA A 464 22.12 -10.24 -6.59
N ASP A 465 23.16 -9.52 -7.01
CA ASP A 465 24.56 -9.72 -6.61
C ASP A 465 24.92 -9.01 -5.30
N VAL A 466 24.24 -7.90 -4.99
CA VAL A 466 24.44 -7.06 -3.80
C VAL A 466 23.11 -6.47 -3.31
N LEU A 467 23.01 -6.16 -2.01
CA LEU A 467 21.81 -5.59 -1.38
C LEU A 467 21.37 -4.25 -1.98
N GLN A 468 22.35 -3.45 -2.40
CA GLN A 468 22.18 -2.11 -2.98
C GLN A 468 21.75 -2.14 -4.45
N ALA A 469 21.61 -3.32 -5.06
CA ALA A 469 21.21 -3.45 -6.45
C ALA A 469 19.80 -2.88 -6.67
N HIS A 470 19.67 -2.11 -7.75
CA HIS A 470 18.45 -1.41 -8.14
C HIS A 470 18.40 -1.26 -9.66
N ASN A 471 17.22 -0.98 -10.18
CA ASN A 471 16.98 -0.77 -11.60
C ASN A 471 17.19 0.72 -11.95
N THR A 472 17.66 0.99 -13.17
CA THR A 472 17.87 2.36 -13.69
C THR A 472 17.44 2.45 -15.15
N PRO A 473 17.25 3.64 -15.74
CA PRO A 473 16.93 3.75 -17.17
C PRO A 473 17.99 3.12 -18.11
N ALA A 474 19.25 2.98 -17.64
CA ALA A 474 20.34 2.37 -18.39
C ALA A 474 20.45 0.84 -18.18
N ASP A 475 19.87 0.33 -17.09
CA ASP A 475 19.86 -1.09 -16.71
C ASP A 475 18.52 -1.39 -15.98
N PRO A 476 17.40 -1.47 -16.73
CA PRO A 476 16.05 -1.47 -16.14
C PRO A 476 15.62 -2.82 -15.57
N ASP A 477 16.33 -3.90 -15.92
CA ASP A 477 16.00 -5.27 -15.54
C ASP A 477 17.05 -5.90 -14.59
N ARG A 478 17.98 -5.11 -14.04
CA ARG A 478 19.09 -5.56 -13.18
C ARG A 478 18.63 -6.45 -12.03
N VAL A 479 17.53 -6.08 -11.41
CA VAL A 479 16.85 -6.76 -10.32
C VAL A 479 15.43 -7.07 -10.79
N SER A 480 15.29 -8.22 -11.45
CA SER A 480 14.05 -8.71 -12.05
C SER A 480 13.79 -10.18 -11.68
N PRO A 481 12.54 -10.66 -11.64
CA PRO A 481 12.23 -12.04 -11.30
C PRO A 481 12.73 -13.04 -12.35
N ARG A 482 13.40 -14.09 -11.88
CA ARG A 482 13.85 -15.23 -12.70
C ARG A 482 13.29 -16.55 -12.18
N GLU A 483 13.42 -17.62 -12.96
CA GLU A 483 13.09 -18.97 -12.51
C GLU A 483 13.96 -19.38 -11.31
N LEU A 484 13.35 -20.02 -10.31
CA LEU A 484 14.05 -20.63 -9.19
C LEU A 484 14.20 -22.13 -9.43
N THR A 485 15.38 -22.56 -9.88
CA THR A 485 15.63 -23.94 -10.28
C THR A 485 15.98 -24.89 -9.14
N ASP A 486 16.44 -24.38 -7.99
CA ASP A 486 16.78 -25.18 -6.81
C ASP A 486 15.55 -25.54 -5.97
N VAL A 487 14.61 -26.24 -6.62
CA VAL A 487 13.39 -26.82 -6.03
C VAL A 487 13.39 -28.33 -6.31
N GLN A 488 13.43 -29.13 -5.25
CA GLN A 488 13.57 -30.59 -5.33
C GLN A 488 12.43 -31.29 -4.58
N PRO A 489 11.95 -32.45 -5.06
CA PRO A 489 11.01 -33.28 -4.31
C PRO A 489 11.61 -33.73 -2.97
N HIS A 490 10.83 -33.64 -1.90
CA HIS A 490 11.22 -34.08 -0.56
C HIS A 490 10.13 -34.99 0.03
N PRO A 491 10.42 -35.97 0.91
CA PRO A 491 9.40 -36.87 1.50
C PRO A 491 8.30 -36.21 2.36
N ARG A 492 8.25 -34.87 2.40
CA ARG A 492 7.21 -34.05 3.06
C ARG A 492 6.55 -33.03 2.11
N GLY A 493 6.88 -33.03 0.83
CA GLY A 493 6.54 -31.95 -0.10
C GLY A 493 7.75 -31.53 -0.91
N LEU A 494 8.28 -30.33 -0.67
CA LEU A 494 9.40 -29.76 -1.43
C LEU A 494 10.57 -29.38 -0.52
N GLN A 495 11.78 -29.39 -1.09
CA GLN A 495 12.95 -28.71 -0.55
C GLN A 495 13.33 -27.59 -1.53
N VAL A 496 13.53 -26.39 -1.01
CA VAL A 496 13.81 -25.17 -1.77
C VAL A 496 15.09 -24.55 -1.19
N THR A 497 16.06 -24.21 -2.04
CA THR A 497 17.21 -23.41 -1.60
C THR A 497 17.05 -21.98 -2.09
N LEU A 498 16.83 -21.07 -1.15
CA LEU A 498 16.71 -19.64 -1.40
C LEU A 498 18.12 -19.03 -1.48
N PRO A 499 18.44 -18.24 -2.52
CA PRO A 499 19.64 -17.39 -2.50
C PRO A 499 19.66 -16.47 -1.28
N PRO A 500 20.83 -15.92 -0.89
CA PRO A 500 20.89 -14.80 0.04
C PRO A 500 19.95 -13.67 -0.39
N HIS A 501 19.45 -12.89 0.57
CA HIS A 501 18.70 -11.65 0.36
C HIS A 501 17.63 -11.73 -0.76
N SER A 502 16.79 -12.76 -0.74
CA SER A 502 15.90 -13.09 -1.85
C SER A 502 14.43 -13.17 -1.45
N PHE A 503 13.56 -12.76 -2.37
CA PHE A 503 12.12 -12.99 -2.31
C PHE A 503 11.74 -14.03 -3.35
N ALA A 504 11.11 -15.13 -2.94
CA ALA A 504 10.69 -16.20 -3.84
C ALA A 504 9.19 -16.48 -3.73
N THR A 505 8.63 -16.99 -4.81
CA THR A 505 7.25 -17.49 -4.87
C THR A 505 7.21 -18.86 -5.53
N LEU A 506 6.36 -19.74 -5.01
CA LEU A 506 6.06 -21.04 -5.59
C LEU A 506 4.56 -21.14 -5.84
N GLU A 507 4.18 -21.27 -7.11
CA GLU A 507 2.82 -21.65 -7.49
C GLU A 507 2.75 -23.18 -7.52
N LEU A 508 1.82 -23.75 -6.76
CA LEU A 508 1.60 -25.17 -6.56
C LEU A 508 0.26 -25.55 -7.21
N LEU A 509 0.27 -26.58 -8.06
CA LEU A 509 -0.93 -27.26 -8.53
C LEU A 509 -1.22 -28.44 -7.59
N LEU A 510 -2.45 -28.52 -7.10
CA LEU A 510 -2.87 -29.48 -6.08
C LEU A 510 -3.94 -30.43 -6.62
N ASP A 511 -3.87 -31.70 -6.23
CA ASP A 511 -4.93 -32.70 -6.50
C ASP A 511 -6.02 -32.72 -5.41
#